data_AF-A0A6B3FIL0-F1
#
_entry.id   AF-A0A6B3FIL0-F1
#
_cell.length_a   1.000
_cell.length_b   1.000
_cell.length_c   1.000
_cell.angle_alpha   90.00
_cell.angle_beta   90.00
_cell.angle_gamma   90.00
#
_symmetry.space_group_name_H-M   'P 1'
#
loop_
_entity.id
_entity.type
_entity.pdbx_description
1 polymer ?
#
loop_
_entity_poly.entity_id
_entity_poly.type
_entity_poly.pdbx_seq_one_letter_code
_entity_poly.pdbx_strand_id
1 'polypeptide(L)'
;MPALAPTPASPAPATQGRPPDPLVPGGRVDALTGLRFLAALAVFAHHFTGLGGPDSGVARVPAFFPYTTMGVHGVGFFFVLSGFLLAWGYRPGTSARLFYWRRAGRIWPAHLAAGLLALVLLFWWGGRATDTFSVLASLLLVQTWFPGVTPTLPGNSVAWTLSVELFFYALFPLLVRGALALRTRTLLAVSGASLAVMAAVNLWLLTHLSGAATEWVMRHPLARLPEFGLGLVAALALRRGARPAARAWPV
;
A
#
# COMPACT_ATOMS: atom_id res chain seq x y z
N MET A 1 -44.38 61.19 26.23
CA MET A 1 -43.02 60.62 26.25
C MET A 1 -43.08 59.27 25.54
N PRO A 2 -42.48 59.10 24.34
CA PRO A 2 -42.49 57.82 23.64
C PRO A 2 -41.41 56.89 24.21
N ALA A 3 -41.76 55.62 24.43
CA ALA A 3 -40.89 54.59 24.96
C ALA A 3 -39.84 54.16 23.91
N LEU A 4 -38.56 54.16 24.32
CA LEU A 4 -37.42 53.70 23.51
C LEU A 4 -37.46 52.18 23.35
N ALA A 5 -37.47 51.70 22.11
CA ALA A 5 -37.34 50.28 21.79
C ALA A 5 -35.88 49.80 21.98
N PRO A 6 -35.66 48.55 22.43
CA PRO A 6 -34.31 48.02 22.66
C PRO A 6 -33.59 47.71 21.35
N THR A 7 -32.32 48.08 21.29
CA THR A 7 -31.41 47.85 20.15
C THR A 7 -31.12 46.35 19.99
N PRO A 8 -31.16 45.78 18.77
CA PRO A 8 -30.83 44.36 18.57
C PRO A 8 -29.34 44.11 18.85
N ALA A 9 -29.07 43.05 19.61
CA ALA A 9 -27.72 42.60 19.92
C ALA A 9 -26.97 42.17 18.65
N SER A 10 -25.72 42.62 18.51
CA SER A 10 -24.84 42.28 17.40
C SER A 10 -24.53 40.77 17.39
N PRO A 11 -24.58 40.08 16.24
CA PRO A 11 -24.31 38.64 16.18
C PRO A 11 -22.84 38.36 16.53
N ALA A 12 -22.62 37.38 17.42
CA ALA A 12 -21.29 36.93 17.79
C ALA A 12 -20.48 36.50 16.55
N PRO A 13 -19.17 36.79 16.49
CA PRO A 13 -18.35 36.44 15.35
C PRO A 13 -18.35 34.91 15.17
N ALA A 14 -18.73 34.46 13.98
CA ALA A 14 -18.65 33.06 13.60
C ALA A 14 -17.24 32.55 13.88
N THR A 15 -17.12 31.56 14.77
CA THR A 15 -15.88 30.83 15.03
C THR A 15 -15.35 30.30 13.72
N GLN A 16 -14.37 30.99 13.13
CA GLN A 16 -13.57 30.44 12.04
C GLN A 16 -12.95 29.17 12.60
N GLY A 17 -13.36 28.02 12.06
CA GLY A 17 -13.00 26.71 12.59
C GLY A 17 -11.49 26.59 12.70
N ARG A 18 -11.00 26.36 13.93
CA ARG A 18 -9.60 26.02 14.18
C ARG A 18 -9.21 24.88 13.23
N PRO A 19 -8.07 24.97 12.51
CA PRO A 19 -7.63 23.88 11.65
C PRO A 19 -7.61 22.57 12.45
N PRO A 20 -8.11 21.46 11.88
CA PRO A 20 -8.21 20.19 12.60
C PRO A 20 -6.84 19.81 13.15
N ASP A 21 -6.79 19.42 14.42
CA ASP A 21 -5.55 19.01 15.06
C ASP A 21 -4.97 17.80 14.31
N PRO A 22 -3.76 17.91 13.74
CA PRO A 22 -3.13 16.83 13.00
C PRO A 22 -2.85 15.58 13.84
N LEU A 23 -3.05 15.62 15.16
CA LEU A 23 -2.93 14.48 16.07
C LEU A 23 -4.24 13.69 16.22
N VAL A 24 -5.39 14.26 15.86
CA VAL A 24 -6.69 13.55 15.89
C VAL A 24 -6.74 12.53 14.75
N PRO A 25 -7.06 11.26 15.02
CA PRO A 25 -7.18 10.23 13.99
C PRO A 25 -8.30 10.55 13.02
N GLY A 26 -8.08 10.26 11.73
CA GLY A 26 -9.14 10.40 10.75
C GLY A 26 -10.26 9.37 10.93
N GLY A 27 -11.48 9.73 10.55
CA GLY A 27 -12.64 8.83 10.55
C GLY A 27 -12.49 7.66 9.59
N ARG A 28 -13.38 6.66 9.69
CA ARG A 28 -13.48 5.55 8.74
C ARG A 28 -13.83 6.09 7.35
N VAL A 29 -13.13 5.61 6.32
CA VAL A 29 -13.33 6.02 4.93
C VAL A 29 -13.77 4.80 4.11
N ASP A 30 -15.08 4.58 4.03
CA ASP A 30 -15.65 3.37 3.41
C ASP A 30 -15.36 3.26 1.90
N ALA A 31 -15.20 4.40 1.22
CA ALA A 31 -14.77 4.45 -0.19
C ALA A 31 -13.45 3.71 -0.43
N LEU A 32 -12.53 3.67 0.55
CA LEU A 32 -11.28 2.94 0.43
C LEU A 32 -11.49 1.43 0.41
N THR A 33 -12.57 0.91 0.99
CA THR A 33 -12.92 -0.51 0.92
C THR A 33 -13.33 -0.90 -0.49
N GLY A 34 -14.17 -0.08 -1.15
CA GLY A 34 -14.54 -0.28 -2.55
C GLY A 34 -13.33 -0.22 -3.50
N LEU A 35 -12.44 0.76 -3.32
CA LEU A 35 -11.21 0.86 -4.13
C LEU A 35 -10.27 -0.34 -3.92
N ARG A 36 -10.16 -0.88 -2.69
CA ARG A 36 -9.39 -2.12 -2.45
C ARG A 36 -9.96 -3.30 -3.21
N PHE A 37 -11.29 -3.44 -3.23
CA PHE A 37 -11.94 -4.51 -3.97
C PHE A 37 -11.62 -4.42 -5.47
N LEU A 38 -11.76 -3.23 -6.07
CA LEU A 38 -11.44 -3.02 -7.49
C LEU A 38 -9.96 -3.31 -7.80
N ALA A 39 -9.05 -2.86 -6.94
CA ALA A 39 -7.62 -3.15 -7.09
C ALA A 39 -7.31 -4.65 -6.96
N ALA A 40 -7.92 -5.35 -5.99
CA ALA A 40 -7.77 -6.79 -5.83
C ALA A 40 -8.33 -7.55 -7.05
N LEU A 41 -9.49 -7.12 -7.57
CA LEU A 41 -10.10 -7.70 -8.75
C LEU A 41 -9.23 -7.52 -9.99
N ALA A 42 -8.61 -6.34 -10.16
CA ALA A 42 -7.67 -6.10 -11.26
C ALA A 42 -6.43 -7.00 -11.17
N VAL A 43 -5.84 -7.15 -9.97
CA VAL A 43 -4.69 -8.07 -9.75
C VAL A 43 -5.08 -9.52 -10.04
N PHE A 44 -6.26 -9.94 -9.55
CA PHE A 44 -6.80 -11.28 -9.80
C PHE A 44 -7.00 -11.50 -11.30
N ALA A 45 -7.68 -10.59 -11.98
CA ALA A 45 -7.95 -10.68 -13.42
C ALA A 45 -6.64 -10.80 -14.20
N HIS A 46 -5.61 -10.01 -13.87
CA HIS A 46 -4.29 -10.12 -14.48
C HIS A 46 -3.73 -11.55 -14.38
N HIS A 47 -3.64 -12.12 -13.18
CA HIS A 47 -3.07 -13.44 -12.96
C HIS A 47 -3.94 -14.57 -13.51
N PHE A 48 -5.26 -14.37 -13.52
CA PHE A 48 -6.23 -15.33 -14.01
C PHE A 48 -6.15 -15.47 -15.54
N THR A 49 -5.93 -14.36 -16.26
CA THR A 49 -5.81 -14.33 -17.72
C THR A 49 -4.37 -14.53 -18.22
N GLY A 50 -3.35 -14.17 -17.42
CA GLY A 50 -1.94 -14.35 -17.78
C GLY A 50 -0.95 -14.19 -16.61
N LEU A 51 0.05 -15.06 -16.54
CA LEU A 51 1.15 -14.99 -15.56
C LEU A 51 2.47 -14.57 -16.24
N GLY A 52 2.43 -13.50 -17.05
CA GLY A 52 3.58 -13.03 -17.85
C GLY A 52 3.45 -13.25 -19.36
N GLY A 53 2.26 -13.65 -19.83
CA GLY A 53 1.95 -13.75 -21.26
C GLY A 53 0.48 -14.12 -21.49
N PRO A 54 -0.05 -13.88 -22.71
CA PRO A 54 -1.46 -14.11 -23.04
C PRO A 54 -1.90 -15.59 -22.95
N ASP A 55 -0.97 -16.53 -23.04
CA ASP A 55 -1.25 -17.98 -23.00
C ASP A 55 -0.93 -18.64 -21.65
N SER A 56 -0.44 -17.88 -20.66
CA SER A 56 0.08 -18.44 -19.39
C SER A 56 -0.87 -18.34 -18.20
N GLY A 57 -2.05 -17.77 -18.38
CA GLY A 57 -3.06 -17.65 -17.32
C GLY A 57 -3.85 -18.93 -17.11
N VAL A 58 -4.52 -19.03 -15.95
CA VAL A 58 -5.41 -20.16 -15.61
C VAL A 58 -6.53 -20.31 -16.64
N ALA A 59 -7.14 -19.20 -17.06
CA ALA A 59 -8.25 -19.20 -18.00
C ALA A 59 -7.81 -19.30 -19.47
N ARG A 60 -6.53 -19.06 -19.78
CA ARG A 60 -5.96 -19.02 -21.15
C ARG A 60 -6.87 -18.26 -22.13
N VAL A 61 -7.09 -16.98 -21.85
CA VAL A 61 -7.93 -16.10 -22.68
C VAL A 61 -7.07 -14.98 -23.31
N PRO A 62 -6.27 -15.28 -24.35
CA PRO A 62 -5.35 -14.33 -24.98
C PRO A 62 -6.00 -13.02 -25.41
N ALA A 63 -7.23 -13.09 -25.92
CA ALA A 63 -7.98 -11.93 -26.39
C ALA A 63 -8.31 -10.94 -25.26
N PHE A 64 -8.40 -11.41 -24.01
CA PHE A 64 -8.75 -10.58 -22.86
C PHE A 64 -7.51 -10.12 -22.06
N PHE A 65 -6.39 -10.83 -22.17
CA PHE A 65 -5.15 -10.51 -21.45
C PHE A 65 -4.69 -9.05 -21.59
N PRO A 66 -4.67 -8.42 -22.79
CA PRO A 66 -4.24 -7.03 -22.96
C PRO A 66 -4.94 -6.04 -22.04
N TYR A 67 -6.24 -6.25 -21.79
CA TYR A 67 -7.07 -5.38 -20.94
C TYR A 67 -6.82 -5.58 -19.45
N THR A 68 -6.29 -6.74 -19.07
CA THR A 68 -6.01 -7.10 -17.67
C THR A 68 -4.57 -6.82 -17.24
N THR A 69 -3.69 -6.42 -18.17
CA THR A 69 -2.28 -6.04 -17.88
C THR A 69 -2.17 -4.92 -16.84
N MET A 70 -3.14 -4.01 -16.83
CA MET A 70 -3.22 -2.92 -15.84
C MET A 70 -3.30 -3.42 -14.40
N GLY A 71 -3.70 -4.67 -14.16
CA GLY A 71 -3.73 -5.28 -12.83
C GLY A 71 -2.38 -5.35 -12.14
N VAL A 72 -1.27 -5.31 -12.88
CA VAL A 72 0.09 -5.19 -12.31
C VAL A 72 0.22 -3.96 -11.42
N HIS A 73 -0.44 -2.86 -11.77
CA HIS A 73 -0.40 -1.60 -11.00
C HIS A 73 -1.23 -1.65 -9.72
N GLY A 74 -2.12 -2.63 -9.57
CA GLY A 74 -2.92 -2.80 -8.34
C GLY A 74 -2.05 -3.02 -7.10
N VAL A 75 -0.89 -3.65 -7.25
CA VAL A 75 0.06 -3.85 -6.13
C VAL A 75 0.60 -2.53 -5.60
N GLY A 76 1.05 -1.63 -6.48
CA GLY A 76 1.52 -0.30 -6.09
C GLY A 76 0.43 0.50 -5.38
N PHE A 77 -0.82 0.39 -5.85
CA PHE A 77 -1.97 1.00 -5.19
C PHE A 77 -2.15 0.49 -3.75
N PHE A 78 -2.02 -0.82 -3.49
CA PHE A 78 -2.07 -1.36 -2.12
C PHE A 78 -0.95 -0.82 -1.22
N PHE A 79 0.26 -0.60 -1.76
CA PHE A 79 1.36 -0.02 -1.00
C PHE A 79 1.12 1.44 -0.63
N VAL A 80 0.65 2.26 -1.58
CA VAL A 80 0.18 3.63 -1.31
C VAL A 80 -0.91 3.61 -0.25
N LEU A 81 -1.90 2.74 -0.40
CA LEU A 81 -3.02 2.68 0.52
C LEU A 81 -2.62 2.20 1.92
N SER A 82 -1.60 1.36 2.02
CA SER A 82 -1.02 0.92 3.30
C SER A 82 -0.41 2.09 4.05
N GLY A 83 0.43 2.90 3.38
CA GLY A 83 1.00 4.12 3.96
C GLY A 83 -0.08 5.11 4.38
N PHE A 84 -1.08 5.31 3.53
CA PHE A 84 -2.22 6.18 3.81
C PHE A 84 -2.98 5.75 5.05
N LEU A 85 -3.43 4.50 5.11
CA LEU A 85 -4.23 4.00 6.23
C LEU A 85 -3.49 4.05 7.56
N LEU A 86 -2.21 3.68 7.57
CA LEU A 86 -1.41 3.70 8.79
C LEU A 86 -1.27 5.12 9.32
N ALA A 87 -0.95 6.08 8.46
CA ALA A 87 -0.79 7.48 8.84
C ALA A 87 -2.14 8.15 9.19
N TRP A 88 -3.22 7.80 8.49
CA TRP A 88 -4.57 8.31 8.73
C TRP A 88 -5.13 7.87 10.10
N GLY A 89 -4.94 6.58 10.43
CA GLY A 89 -5.35 5.99 11.70
C GLY A 89 -4.35 6.18 12.84
N TYR A 90 -3.21 6.86 12.60
CA TYR A 90 -2.15 7.00 13.59
C TYR A 90 -2.61 7.81 14.81
N ARG A 91 -2.43 7.20 15.99
CA ARG A 91 -2.73 7.75 17.32
C ARG A 91 -1.42 7.87 18.11
N PRO A 92 -1.00 9.10 18.49
CA PRO A 92 0.09 9.28 19.45
C PRO A 92 -0.15 8.47 20.73
N GLY A 93 0.92 7.94 21.32
CA GLY A 93 0.83 7.13 22.55
C GLY A 93 0.40 5.67 22.36
N THR A 94 0.10 5.21 21.14
CA THR A 94 -0.15 3.78 20.89
C THR A 94 1.11 2.97 21.15
N SER A 95 1.01 1.93 21.99
CA SER A 95 2.12 1.01 22.26
C SER A 95 2.63 0.33 20.97
N ALA A 96 3.94 0.39 20.74
CA ALA A 96 4.57 -0.27 19.60
C ALA A 96 4.32 -1.80 19.61
N ARG A 97 4.34 -2.43 20.79
CA ARG A 97 4.03 -3.85 20.94
C ARG A 97 2.62 -4.18 20.47
N LEU A 98 1.63 -3.38 20.91
CA LEU A 98 0.24 -3.55 20.49
C LEU A 98 0.07 -3.32 18.99
N PHE A 99 0.78 -2.33 18.43
CA PHE A 99 0.78 -2.06 17.00
C PHE A 99 1.26 -3.28 16.22
N TYR A 100 2.44 -3.83 16.53
CA TYR A 100 2.98 -4.99 15.82
C TYR A 100 2.12 -6.25 16.01
N TRP A 101 1.61 -6.49 17.22
CA TRP A 101 0.75 -7.65 17.49
C TRP A 101 -0.52 -7.65 16.62
N ARG A 102 -1.20 -6.51 16.50
CA ARG A 102 -2.39 -6.37 15.65
C ARG A 102 -2.10 -6.62 14.17
N ARG A 103 -0.89 -6.32 13.70
CA ARG A 103 -0.48 -6.54 12.32
C ARG A 103 -0.09 -7.99 12.06
N ALA A 104 0.64 -8.60 13.00
CA ALA A 104 0.95 -10.02 12.97
C ALA A 104 -0.33 -10.86 12.93
N GLY A 105 -1.28 -10.59 13.82
CA GLY A 105 -2.59 -11.26 13.86
C GLY A 105 -3.48 -11.01 12.64
N ARG A 106 -3.20 -9.97 11.83
CA ARG A 106 -3.88 -9.72 10.56
C ARG A 106 -3.26 -10.50 9.40
N ILE A 107 -1.94 -10.64 9.37
CA ILE A 107 -1.21 -11.20 8.21
C ILE A 107 -1.05 -12.72 8.34
N TRP A 108 -0.51 -13.21 9.46
CA TRP A 108 -0.06 -14.60 9.55
C TRP A 108 -1.18 -15.63 9.44
N PRO A 109 -2.37 -15.46 10.05
CA PRO A 109 -3.42 -16.48 9.93
C PRO A 109 -3.82 -16.76 8.48
N ALA A 110 -4.03 -15.71 7.69
CA ALA A 110 -4.38 -15.83 6.28
C ALA A 110 -3.19 -16.35 5.45
N HIS A 111 -1.98 -15.85 5.71
CA HIS A 111 -0.76 -16.27 5.02
C HIS A 111 -0.46 -17.76 5.22
N LEU A 112 -0.53 -18.24 6.47
CA LEU A 112 -0.27 -19.63 6.81
C LEU A 112 -1.38 -20.55 6.27
N ALA A 113 -2.65 -20.15 6.33
CA ALA A 113 -3.74 -20.93 5.77
C ALA A 113 -3.62 -21.06 4.24
N ALA A 114 -3.35 -19.95 3.54
CA ALA A 114 -3.13 -19.96 2.10
C ALA A 114 -1.87 -20.75 1.72
N GLY A 115 -0.78 -20.61 2.49
CA GLY A 115 0.47 -21.32 2.31
C GLY A 115 0.33 -22.84 2.53
N LEU A 116 -0.44 -23.26 3.54
CA LEU A 116 -0.71 -24.67 3.78
C LEU A 116 -1.52 -25.28 2.63
N LEU A 117 -2.59 -24.60 2.19
CA LEU A 117 -3.39 -25.04 1.05
C LEU A 117 -2.52 -25.17 -0.21
N ALA A 118 -1.71 -24.16 -0.49
CA ALA A 118 -0.72 -24.14 -1.57
C ALA A 118 0.20 -25.38 -1.56
N LEU A 119 0.75 -25.72 -0.39
CA LEU A 119 1.62 -26.88 -0.22
C LEU A 119 0.86 -28.20 -0.43
N VAL A 120 -0.34 -28.35 0.14
CA VAL A 120 -1.18 -29.54 -0.04
C VAL A 120 -1.48 -29.78 -1.52
N LEU A 121 -1.87 -28.73 -2.25
CA LEU A 121 -2.17 -28.82 -3.68
C LEU A 121 -0.93 -29.19 -4.51
N LEU A 122 0.25 -28.66 -4.16
CA LEU A 122 1.51 -29.03 -4.81
C LEU A 122 1.77 -30.54 -4.68
N PHE A 123 1.74 -31.07 -3.45
CA PHE A 123 2.04 -32.47 -3.20
C PHE A 123 0.98 -33.40 -3.79
N TRP A 124 -0.28 -32.98 -3.80
CA TRP A 124 -1.39 -33.74 -4.39
C TRP A 124 -1.25 -33.89 -5.92
N TRP A 125 -0.80 -32.84 -6.62
CA TRP A 125 -0.66 -32.85 -8.08
C TRP A 125 0.70 -33.35 -8.59
N GLY A 126 1.53 -33.96 -7.73
CA GLY A 126 2.84 -34.48 -8.12
C GLY A 126 3.86 -33.39 -8.45
N GLY A 127 3.74 -32.22 -7.81
CA GLY A 127 4.63 -31.08 -8.03
C GLY A 127 6.08 -31.31 -7.61
N ARG A 128 7.00 -30.55 -8.23
CA ARG A 128 8.46 -30.65 -8.03
C ARG A 128 8.92 -30.14 -6.65
N ALA A 129 10.13 -30.56 -6.25
CA ALA A 129 10.80 -30.15 -5.02
C ALA A 129 10.88 -28.62 -4.89
N THR A 130 10.44 -28.11 -3.73
CA THR A 130 10.66 -26.73 -3.31
C THR A 130 11.92 -26.67 -2.44
N ASP A 131 12.73 -25.64 -2.65
CA ASP A 131 13.88 -25.37 -1.78
C ASP A 131 13.39 -25.01 -0.37
N THR A 132 13.88 -25.73 0.64
CA THR A 132 13.54 -25.52 2.05
C THR A 132 13.79 -24.08 2.49
N PHE A 133 14.88 -23.45 2.05
CA PHE A 133 15.20 -22.07 2.42
C PHE A 133 14.14 -21.11 1.91
N SER A 134 13.74 -21.21 0.65
CA SER A 134 12.73 -20.34 0.06
C SER A 134 11.34 -20.57 0.67
N VAL A 135 11.00 -21.81 1.06
CA VAL A 135 9.75 -22.11 1.79
C VAL A 135 9.77 -21.42 3.15
N LEU A 136 10.84 -21.60 3.93
CA LEU A 136 10.98 -20.97 5.24
C LEU A 136 10.98 -19.44 5.11
N ALA A 137 11.72 -18.89 4.15
CA ALA A 137 11.75 -17.46 3.89
C ALA A 137 10.37 -16.92 3.50
N SER A 138 9.58 -17.68 2.73
CA SER A 138 8.20 -17.32 2.35
C SER A 138 7.24 -17.39 3.54
N LEU A 139 7.35 -18.42 4.40
CA LEU A 139 6.53 -18.55 5.62
C LEU A 139 6.82 -17.42 6.62
N LEU A 140 8.08 -17.01 6.71
CA LEU A 140 8.53 -15.90 7.57
C LEU A 140 8.35 -14.52 6.93
N LEU A 141 7.91 -14.45 5.67
CA LEU A 141 7.72 -13.21 4.92
C LEU A 141 9.02 -12.38 4.79
N VAL A 142 10.14 -13.05 4.51
CA VAL A 142 11.46 -12.44 4.29
C VAL A 142 12.07 -12.78 2.93
N GLN A 143 11.33 -13.48 2.07
CA GLN A 143 11.80 -13.97 0.77
C GLN A 143 12.31 -12.87 -0.18
N THR A 144 11.75 -11.66 -0.10
CA THR A 144 12.12 -10.56 -1.02
C THR A 144 13.48 -9.94 -0.72
N TRP A 145 14.12 -10.28 0.40
CA TRP A 145 15.44 -9.79 0.76
C TRP A 145 16.58 -10.58 0.12
N PHE A 146 16.31 -11.78 -0.39
CA PHE A 146 17.32 -12.68 -0.91
C PHE A 146 17.19 -12.82 -2.43
N PRO A 147 18.25 -12.56 -3.20
CA PRO A 147 18.23 -12.83 -4.65
C PRO A 147 18.10 -14.33 -4.90
N GLY A 148 17.37 -14.70 -5.96
CA GLY A 148 17.15 -16.12 -6.31
C GLY A 148 16.08 -16.84 -5.46
N VAL A 149 15.63 -16.23 -4.36
CA VAL A 149 14.46 -16.70 -3.61
C VAL A 149 13.21 -16.17 -4.30
N THR A 150 12.64 -16.99 -5.17
CA THR A 150 11.31 -16.69 -5.73
C THR A 150 10.23 -16.98 -4.69
N PRO A 151 9.01 -16.43 -4.83
CA PRO A 151 7.89 -16.90 -4.02
C PRO A 151 7.70 -18.39 -4.32
N THR A 152 8.16 -19.24 -3.41
CA THR A 152 8.20 -20.71 -3.60
C THR A 152 7.07 -21.40 -2.88
N LEU A 153 6.20 -20.65 -2.17
CA LEU A 153 4.89 -21.18 -1.79
C LEU A 153 4.09 -21.41 -3.08
N PRO A 154 3.92 -22.68 -3.49
CA PRO A 154 3.37 -22.99 -4.81
C PRO A 154 1.93 -22.51 -4.90
N GLY A 155 1.57 -21.76 -5.93
CA GLY A 155 0.23 -21.19 -6.04
C GLY A 155 0.00 -19.89 -5.25
N ASN A 156 1.03 -19.36 -4.55
CA ASN A 156 1.00 -18.03 -3.96
C ASN A 156 2.16 -17.14 -4.46
N SER A 157 2.18 -16.91 -5.78
CA SER A 157 3.20 -16.08 -6.45
C SER A 157 3.18 -14.62 -6.01
N VAL A 158 2.10 -14.16 -5.37
CA VAL A 158 1.90 -12.78 -4.89
C VAL A 158 2.28 -12.57 -3.41
N ALA A 159 2.67 -13.63 -2.69
CA ALA A 159 3.06 -13.57 -1.28
C ALA A 159 4.20 -12.58 -0.99
N TRP A 160 5.01 -12.25 -2.00
CA TRP A 160 6.09 -11.26 -1.87
C TRP A 160 5.59 -9.88 -1.43
N THR A 161 4.35 -9.53 -1.76
CA THR A 161 3.74 -8.25 -1.36
C THR A 161 3.58 -8.15 0.16
N LEU A 162 3.32 -9.28 0.85
CA LEU A 162 3.22 -9.34 2.31
C LEU A 162 4.60 -9.15 2.98
N SER A 163 5.68 -9.64 2.36
CA SER A 163 7.06 -9.38 2.82
C SER A 163 7.37 -7.88 2.80
N VAL A 164 6.98 -7.20 1.70
CA VAL A 164 7.11 -5.74 1.58
C VAL A 164 6.23 -5.01 2.61
N GLU A 165 4.98 -5.45 2.80
CA GLU A 165 4.07 -4.86 3.79
C GLU A 165 4.60 -5.01 5.22
N LEU A 166 5.21 -6.14 5.56
CA LEU A 166 5.85 -6.36 6.87
C LEU A 166 7.01 -5.37 7.10
N PHE A 167 7.84 -5.14 6.08
CA PHE A 167 8.88 -4.12 6.14
C PHE A 167 8.30 -2.72 6.38
N PHE A 168 7.23 -2.36 5.68
CA PHE A 168 6.56 -1.08 5.91
C PHE A 168 6.04 -0.95 7.34
N TYR A 169 5.47 -2.02 7.89
CA TYR A 169 4.99 -2.02 9.26
C TYR A 169 6.14 -1.84 10.27
N ALA A 170 7.27 -2.50 10.05
CA ALA A 170 8.47 -2.34 10.87
C ALA A 170 9.00 -0.89 10.86
N LEU A 171 9.00 -0.26 9.68
CA LEU A 171 9.56 1.07 9.49
C LEU A 171 8.59 2.20 9.87
N PHE A 172 7.28 1.95 9.83
CA PHE A 172 6.23 2.95 9.99
C PHE A 172 6.35 3.83 11.25
N PRO A 173 6.60 3.29 12.47
CA PRO A 173 6.70 4.14 13.67
C PRO A 173 7.82 5.17 13.61
N LEU A 174 8.91 4.88 12.89
CA LEU A 174 10.00 5.82 12.68
C LEU A 174 9.63 6.86 11.61
N LEU A 175 9.07 6.41 10.48
CA LEU A 175 8.67 7.28 9.38
C LEU A 175 7.63 8.30 9.80
N VAL A 176 6.59 7.87 10.54
CA VAL A 176 5.51 8.76 10.96
C VAL A 176 6.00 9.82 11.94
N ARG A 177 6.94 9.48 12.85
CA ARG A 177 7.56 10.46 13.76
C ARG A 177 8.35 11.51 13.00
N GLY A 178 9.23 11.10 12.09
CA GLY A 178 9.99 12.02 11.24
C GLY A 178 9.07 12.88 10.37
N ALA A 179 8.05 12.27 9.77
CA ALA A 179 7.14 12.98 8.89
C ALA A 179 6.28 14.03 9.62
N LEU A 180 5.85 13.74 10.86
CA LEU A 180 5.11 14.69 11.68
C LEU A 180 5.92 15.95 12.01
N ALA A 181 7.24 15.84 12.13
CA ALA A 181 8.15 16.97 12.37
C ALA A 181 8.40 17.86 11.14
N LEU A 182 8.13 17.36 9.93
CA LEU A 182 8.39 18.08 8.68
C LEU A 182 7.17 18.85 8.18
N ARG A 183 7.40 19.99 7.53
CA ARG A 183 6.36 20.76 6.85
C ARG A 183 5.78 19.98 5.66
N THR A 184 4.50 20.16 5.35
CA THR A 184 3.82 19.42 4.26
C THR A 184 4.51 19.62 2.91
N ARG A 185 4.97 20.84 2.61
CA ARG A 185 5.74 21.11 1.37
C ARG A 185 7.03 20.28 1.27
N THR A 186 7.73 20.09 2.39
CA THR A 186 8.96 19.28 2.44
C THR A 186 8.62 17.81 2.23
N LEU A 187 7.55 17.32 2.85
CA LEU A 187 7.06 15.96 2.64
C LEU A 187 6.69 15.69 1.18
N LEU A 188 5.97 16.61 0.54
CA LEU A 188 5.59 16.51 -0.86
C LEU A 188 6.82 16.51 -1.77
N ALA A 189 7.80 17.39 -1.51
CA ALA A 189 9.05 17.44 -2.27
C ALA A 189 9.86 16.15 -2.12
N VAL A 190 10.04 15.64 -0.89
CA VAL A 190 10.73 14.37 -0.63
C VAL A 190 10.01 13.19 -1.27
N SER A 191 8.67 13.14 -1.16
CA SER A 191 7.86 12.10 -1.80
C SER A 191 8.02 12.15 -3.33
N GLY A 192 7.90 13.33 -3.94
CA GLY A 192 8.08 13.51 -5.38
C GLY A 192 9.48 13.11 -5.85
N ALA A 193 10.52 13.54 -5.14
CA ALA A 193 11.91 13.16 -5.44
C ALA A 193 12.11 11.65 -5.33
N SER A 194 11.57 11.00 -4.29
CA SER A 194 11.69 9.55 -4.11
C SER A 194 11.01 8.75 -5.22
N LEU A 195 9.86 9.23 -5.73
CA LEU A 195 9.17 8.61 -6.87
C LEU A 195 9.94 8.82 -8.19
N ALA A 196 10.55 9.99 -8.38
CA ALA A 196 11.40 10.25 -9.54
C ALA A 196 12.64 9.32 -9.53
N VAL A 197 13.27 9.13 -8.37
CA VAL A 197 14.38 8.17 -8.21
C VAL A 197 13.92 6.74 -8.49
N MET A 198 12.77 6.33 -7.94
CA MET A 198 12.18 5.01 -8.23
C MET A 198 11.96 4.81 -9.74
N ALA A 199 11.41 5.80 -10.43
CA ALA A 199 11.19 5.74 -11.88
C ALA A 199 12.52 5.64 -12.65
N ALA A 200 13.53 6.43 -12.27
CA ALA A 200 14.85 6.39 -12.89
C ALA A 200 15.56 5.05 -12.68
N VAL A 201 15.51 4.51 -11.46
CA VAL A 201 16.04 3.18 -11.14
C VAL A 201 15.32 2.11 -11.97
N ASN A 202 14.00 2.16 -12.04
CA ASN A 202 13.22 1.21 -12.83
C ASN A 202 13.59 1.21 -14.31
N LEU A 203 13.75 2.39 -14.91
CA LEU A 203 14.20 2.53 -16.31
C LEU A 203 15.61 2.00 -16.52
N TRP A 204 16.52 2.27 -15.58
CA TRP A 204 17.89 1.77 -15.63
C TRP A 204 17.93 0.23 -15.55
N LEU A 205 17.17 -0.37 -14.63
CA LEU A 205 17.11 -1.84 -14.47
C LEU A 205 16.62 -2.52 -15.75
N LEU A 206 15.58 -1.98 -16.40
CA LEU A 206 15.02 -2.52 -17.64
C LEU A 206 16.01 -2.54 -18.80
N THR A 207 17.04 -1.70 -18.76
CA THR A 207 18.03 -1.53 -19.84
C THR A 207 19.39 -2.16 -19.52
N HIS A 208 19.69 -2.43 -18.25
CA HIS A 208 21.03 -2.84 -17.82
C HIS A 208 21.09 -4.19 -17.08
N LEU A 209 19.97 -4.73 -16.59
CA LEU A 209 19.95 -5.99 -15.87
C LEU A 209 19.13 -7.07 -16.59
N SER A 210 19.43 -8.33 -16.28
CA SER A 210 18.64 -9.48 -16.73
C SER A 210 17.24 -9.47 -16.10
N GLY A 211 16.28 -10.15 -16.74
CA GLY A 211 14.89 -10.20 -16.26
C GLY A 211 14.75 -10.64 -14.80
N ALA A 212 15.47 -11.69 -14.39
CA ALA A 212 15.42 -12.18 -13.01
C ALA A 212 15.98 -11.18 -11.99
N ALA A 213 17.08 -10.50 -12.31
CA ALA A 213 17.66 -9.47 -11.44
C ALA A 213 16.74 -8.25 -11.34
N THR A 214 16.18 -7.81 -12.47
CA THR A 214 15.18 -6.74 -12.52
C THR A 214 13.96 -7.09 -11.67
N GLU A 215 13.40 -8.29 -11.80
CA GLU A 215 12.27 -8.73 -11.00
C GLU A 215 12.56 -8.73 -9.50
N TRP A 216 13.74 -9.19 -9.09
CA TRP A 216 14.13 -9.19 -7.68
C TRP A 216 14.19 -7.76 -7.12
N VAL A 217 14.89 -6.84 -7.81
CA VAL A 217 14.97 -5.43 -7.37
C VAL A 217 13.59 -4.79 -7.33
N MET A 218 12.75 -5.06 -8.32
CA MET A 218 11.37 -4.57 -8.37
C MET A 218 10.50 -5.11 -7.23
N ARG A 219 10.79 -6.28 -6.67
CA ARG A 219 10.07 -6.84 -5.51
C ARG A 219 10.72 -6.48 -4.17
N HIS A 220 11.90 -5.86 -4.21
CA HIS A 220 12.66 -5.53 -3.01
C HIS A 220 11.94 -4.46 -2.17
N PRO A 221 11.82 -4.62 -0.84
CA PRO A 221 11.04 -3.70 -0.01
C PRO A 221 11.49 -2.23 -0.09
N LEU A 222 12.79 -1.98 -0.23
CA LEU A 222 13.33 -0.62 -0.40
C LEU A 222 12.86 0.05 -1.69
N ALA A 223 12.75 -0.70 -2.80
CA ALA A 223 12.32 -0.15 -4.08
C ALA A 223 10.85 0.31 -4.04
N ARG A 224 10.06 -0.23 -3.10
CA ARG A 224 8.63 0.05 -2.91
C ARG A 224 8.33 1.10 -1.86
N LEU A 225 9.35 1.54 -1.11
CA LEU A 225 9.19 2.55 -0.06
C LEU A 225 8.63 3.89 -0.56
N PRO A 226 8.96 4.38 -1.78
CA PRO A 226 8.37 5.61 -2.33
C PRO A 226 6.85 5.56 -2.49
N GLU A 227 6.29 4.40 -2.89
CA GLU A 227 4.84 4.20 -3.01
C GLU A 227 4.16 4.27 -1.63
N PHE A 228 4.73 3.59 -0.64
CA PHE A 228 4.26 3.70 0.75
C PHE A 228 4.35 5.13 1.30
N GLY A 229 5.47 5.80 1.04
CA GLY A 229 5.73 7.18 1.42
C GLY A 229 4.70 8.15 0.84
N LEU A 230 4.34 8.00 -0.43
CA LEU A 230 3.30 8.79 -1.08
C LEU A 230 1.98 8.72 -0.32
N GLY A 231 1.56 7.52 0.07
CA GLY A 231 0.36 7.32 0.86
C GLY A 231 0.41 7.99 2.23
N LEU A 232 1.53 7.81 2.94
CA LEU A 232 1.76 8.43 4.24
C LEU A 232 1.69 9.96 4.15
N VAL A 233 2.35 10.54 3.15
CA VAL A 233 2.36 12.00 2.92
C VAL A 233 0.97 12.50 2.55
N ALA A 234 0.23 11.80 1.69
CA ALA A 234 -1.14 12.15 1.33
C ALA A 234 -2.06 12.18 2.57
N ALA A 235 -1.98 11.17 3.44
CA ALA A 235 -2.75 11.14 4.67
C ALA A 235 -2.42 12.31 5.60
N LEU A 236 -1.13 12.62 5.79
CA LEU A 236 -0.71 13.75 6.64
C LEU A 236 -1.09 15.10 6.05
N ALA A 237 -0.99 15.26 4.72
CA ALA A 237 -1.43 16.49 4.05
C ALA A 237 -2.92 16.74 4.28
N LEU A 238 -3.76 15.72 4.10
CA LEU A 238 -5.21 15.80 4.36
C LEU A 238 -5.50 16.09 5.84
N ARG A 239 -4.81 15.44 6.78
CA ARG A 239 -4.96 15.70 8.23
C ARG A 239 -4.60 17.13 8.61
N ARG A 240 -3.63 17.73 7.91
CA ARG A 240 -3.21 19.14 8.08
C ARG A 240 -4.14 20.12 7.36
N GLY A 241 -5.25 19.67 6.79
CA GLY A 241 -6.26 20.51 6.17
C GLY A 241 -6.06 20.78 4.68
N ALA A 242 -5.09 20.12 4.02
CA ALA A 242 -5.02 20.18 2.57
C ALA A 242 -6.32 19.60 1.99
N ARG A 243 -6.98 20.36 1.13
CA ARG A 243 -8.13 19.88 0.36
C ARG A 243 -7.68 19.80 -1.09
N PRO A 244 -7.85 18.66 -1.77
CA PRO A 244 -7.67 18.64 -3.22
C PRO A 244 -8.63 19.67 -3.80
N ALA A 245 -8.14 20.47 -4.74
CA ALA A 245 -8.98 21.38 -5.51
C ALA A 245 -9.89 20.54 -6.40
N ALA A 246 -10.96 19.98 -5.83
CA ALA A 246 -12.03 19.40 -6.60
C ALA A 246 -12.75 20.57 -7.26
N ARG A 247 -12.28 20.97 -8.45
CA ARG A 247 -13.15 21.68 -9.38
C ARG A 247 -14.27 20.71 -9.68
N ALA A 248 -15.44 20.96 -9.09
CA ALA A 248 -16.65 20.26 -9.48
C ALA A 248 -16.75 20.40 -10.99
N TRP A 249 -16.72 19.27 -11.70
CA TRP A 249 -17.01 19.27 -13.12
C TRP A 249 -18.46 19.75 -13.24
N PRO A 250 -18.75 20.82 -13.99
CA PRO A 250 -20.14 21.15 -14.28
C PRO A 250 -20.72 19.94 -15.04
N VAL A 251 -21.63 19.23 -14.38
CA VAL A 251 -22.48 18.20 -14.99
C VAL A 251 -23.60 18.92 -15.71
#